data_AF-A0A3M2Y960-F1
#
_entry.id   AF-A0A3M2Y960-F1
#
_cell.length_a   1.000
_cell.length_b   1.000
_cell.length_c   1.000
_cell.angle_alpha   90.00
_cell.angle_beta   90.00
_cell.angle_gamma   90.00
#
_symmetry.space_group_name_H-M   'P 1'
#
loop_
_entity.id
_entity.type
_entity.pdbx_description
1 polymer ?
#
loop_
_entity_poly.entity_id
_entity_poly.type
_entity_poly.pdbx_seq_one_letter_code
_entity_poly.pdbx_strand_id
1 'polypeptide(L)' 'TFMAKPMTGEPGSAMHLHQSIIDIETGKNIFSNEDGTMSELFLNHVGGLQKFIPELLPLFAPNVNSFRRFLPDTSA' A
#
# COMPACT_ATOMS: atom_id res chain seq x y z
N THR A 1 14.70 14.88 5.63
CA THR A 1 13.40 14.81 6.33
C THR A 1 12.55 13.72 5.69
N PHE A 2 11.62 13.09 6.42
CA PHE A 2 10.67 12.07 5.91
C PHE A 2 9.25 12.62 5.73
N MET A 3 9.10 13.94 5.71
CA MET A 3 7.82 14.57 5.45
C MET A 3 7.29 14.19 4.05
N ALA A 4 6.00 13.86 3.96
CA ALA A 4 5.36 13.44 2.71
C ALA A 4 5.49 14.46 1.56
N LYS A 5 5.26 15.75 1.83
CA LYS A 5 5.37 16.84 0.83
C LYS A 5 6.03 18.10 1.44
N PRO A 6 7.37 18.13 1.56
CA PRO A 6 8.05 19.26 2.21
C PRO A 6 8.01 20.53 1.35
N MET A 7 8.02 20.39 0.02
CA MET A 7 8.06 21.49 -0.94
C MET A 7 6.92 21.34 -1.95
N THR A 8 6.25 22.46 -2.28
CA THR A 8 5.24 22.50 -3.35
C THR A 8 5.94 22.43 -4.71
N GLY A 9 5.35 21.76 -5.70
CA GLY A 9 5.93 21.63 -7.06
C GLY A 9 6.98 20.53 -7.22
N GLU A 10 7.67 20.15 -6.16
CA GLU A 10 8.71 19.10 -6.19
C GLU A 10 8.19 17.71 -5.79
N PRO A 11 8.88 16.60 -6.14
CA PRO A 11 8.52 15.26 -5.69
C PRO A 11 8.41 15.15 -4.15
N GLY A 12 7.46 14.33 -3.69
CA GLY A 12 7.28 14.04 -2.27
C GLY A 12 8.09 12.82 -1.80
N SER A 13 8.07 12.56 -0.50
CA SER A 13 8.55 11.30 0.08
C SER A 13 7.38 10.35 0.31
N ALA A 14 7.61 9.05 0.11
CA ALA A 14 6.60 8.00 0.22
C ALA A 14 7.14 6.77 0.94
N MET A 15 6.24 5.89 1.34
CA MET A 15 6.56 4.57 1.87
C MET A 15 5.64 3.56 1.20
N HIS A 16 6.19 2.73 0.32
CA HIS A 16 5.47 1.58 -0.24
C HIS A 16 5.76 0.37 0.64
N LEU A 17 4.71 -0.38 0.99
CA LEU A 17 4.83 -1.59 1.79
C LEU A 17 4.50 -2.80 0.92
N HIS A 18 5.50 -3.64 0.68
CA HIS A 18 5.31 -4.93 0.01
C HIS A 18 4.90 -5.98 1.05
N GLN A 19 3.84 -6.71 0.76
CA GLN A 19 3.28 -7.71 1.68
C GLN A 19 3.18 -9.06 0.98
N SER A 20 3.53 -10.12 1.71
CA SER A 20 3.26 -11.51 1.36
C SER A 20 2.75 -12.24 2.60
N ILE A 21 1.96 -13.29 2.39
CA ILE A 21 1.52 -14.17 3.47
C ILE A 21 2.07 -15.56 3.19
N ILE A 22 2.77 -16.12 4.17
CA ILE A 22 3.37 -17.45 4.11
C ILE A 22 2.54 -18.38 4.97
N ASP A 23 2.13 -19.50 4.38
CA ASP A 23 1.48 -20.58 5.12
C ASP A 23 2.51 -21.26 6.04
N ILE A 24 2.19 -21.37 7.33
CA ILE A 24 3.15 -21.81 8.36
C ILE A 24 3.44 -23.31 8.25
N GLU A 25 2.49 -24.10 7.77
CA GLU A 25 2.63 -25.57 7.67
C GLU A 25 3.43 -25.97 6.43
N THR A 26 3.13 -25.35 5.29
CA THR A 26 3.71 -25.68 3.99
C THR A 26 4.91 -24.81 3.61
N GLY A 27 5.06 -23.65 4.24
CA GLY A 27 6.08 -22.64 3.90
C GLY A 27 5.84 -21.94 2.56
N LYS A 28 4.71 -22.18 1.90
CA LYS A 28 4.39 -21.59 0.58
C LYS A 28 3.79 -20.19 0.73
N ASN A 29 4.06 -19.32 -0.25
CA ASN A 29 3.39 -18.01 -0.34
C ASN A 29 1.97 -18.18 -0.88
N ILE A 30 0.96 -17.86 -0.07
CA ILE A 30 -0.44 -18.06 -0.44
C ILE A 30 -0.96 -17.04 -1.46
N PHE A 31 -0.19 -15.99 -1.76
CA PHE A 31 -0.54 -15.00 -2.78
C PHE A 31 -0.20 -15.43 -4.21
N SER A 32 0.52 -16.54 -4.38
CA SER A 32 0.92 -17.08 -5.68
C SER A 32 0.39 -18.49 -5.88
N ASN A 33 -0.17 -18.76 -7.05
CA ASN A 33 -0.40 -20.12 -7.51
C ASN A 33 0.94 -20.77 -7.91
N GLU A 34 0.94 -22.08 -8.15
CA GLU A 34 2.16 -22.83 -8.48
C GLU A 34 2.80 -22.39 -9.81
N ASP A 35 2.02 -21.83 -10.73
CA ASP A 35 2.47 -21.29 -12.01
C ASP A 35 2.97 -19.83 -11.92
N GLY A 36 2.99 -19.24 -10.72
CA GLY A 36 3.39 -17.85 -10.49
C GLY A 36 2.28 -16.82 -10.71
N THR A 37 1.08 -17.25 -11.10
CA THR A 37 -0.06 -16.33 -11.22
C THR A 37 -0.61 -15.93 -9.85
N MET A 38 -1.37 -14.84 -9.83
CA MET A 38 -2.03 -14.36 -8.62
C MET A 38 -3.07 -15.37 -8.13
N SER A 39 -3.02 -15.71 -6.83
CA SER A 39 -4.05 -16.55 -6.22
C SER A 39 -5.34 -15.76 -5.97
N GLU A 40 -6.44 -16.48 -5.74
CA GLU A 40 -7.70 -15.87 -5.30
C GLU A 40 -7.54 -15.12 -3.97
N LEU A 41 -6.72 -15.66 -3.05
CA LEU A 41 -6.43 -15.03 -1.76
C LEU A 41 -5.70 -13.69 -1.93
N PHE A 42 -4.80 -13.58 -2.92
CA PHE A 42 -4.16 -12.30 -3.23
C PHE A 42 -5.18 -11.26 -3.71
N LEU A 43 -6.09 -11.67 -4.62
CA LEU A 43 -7.14 -10.77 -5.13
C LEU A 43 -8.09 -10.33 -4.01
N ASN A 44 -8.46 -11.23 -3.11
CA ASN A 44 -9.27 -10.91 -1.94
C ASN A 44 -8.55 -9.96 -0.96
N HIS A 45 -7.24 -10.13 -0.77
CA HIS A 45 -6.41 -9.21 0.02
C HIS A 45 -6.41 -7.80 -0.58
N VAL A 46 -6.19 -7.69 -1.90
CA VAL A 46 -6.26 -6.41 -2.62
C VAL A 46 -7.64 -5.76 -2.48
N GLY A 47 -8.72 -6.54 -2.65
CA GLY A 47 -10.09 -6.05 -2.48
C GLY A 47 -10.37 -5.54 -1.06
N GLY A 48 -9.84 -6.23 -0.04
CA GLY A 48 -9.89 -5.76 1.35
C GLY A 48 -9.15 -4.45 1.56
N LEU A 49 -7.93 -4.32 1.02
CA LEU A 49 -7.16 -3.08 1.08
C LEU A 49 -7.91 -1.92 0.42
N GLN A 50 -8.45 -2.11 -0.78
CA GLN A 50 -9.23 -1.09 -1.48
C GLN A 50 -10.46 -0.64 -0.69
N LYS A 51 -11.12 -1.59 -0.01
CA LYS A 51 -12.32 -1.31 0.79
C LYS A 51 -12.02 -0.57 2.09
N PHE A 52 -10.93 -0.92 2.79
CA PHE A 52 -10.70 -0.48 4.19
C PHE A 52 -9.55 0.51 4.37
N ILE A 53 -8.66 0.71 3.38
CA ILE A 53 -7.60 1.72 3.47
C ILE A 53 -8.17 3.14 3.70
N PRO A 54 -9.26 3.57 3.03
CA PRO A 54 -9.80 4.91 3.26
C PRO A 54 -10.08 5.21 4.74
N GLU A 55 -10.65 4.27 5.48
CA GLU A 55 -10.93 4.39 6.91
C GLU A 55 -9.66 4.33 7.77
N LEU A 56 -8.61 3.65 7.30
CA LEU A 56 -7.33 3.52 7.99
C LEU A 56 -6.31 4.61 7.60
N LEU A 57 -6.66 5.55 6.72
CA LEU A 57 -5.78 6.65 6.30
C LEU A 57 -5.15 7.42 7.46
N PRO A 58 -5.83 7.69 8.60
CA PRO A 58 -5.18 8.35 9.73
C PRO A 58 -3.99 7.59 10.31
N LEU A 59 -3.89 6.27 10.11
CA LEU A 59 -2.74 5.47 10.54
C LEU A 59 -1.59 5.51 9.52
N PHE A 60 -1.89 5.50 8.22
CA PHE A 60 -0.89 5.50 7.15
C PHE A 60 -0.40 6.90 6.76
N ALA A 61 -1.26 7.91 6.90
CA ALA A 61 -1.04 9.30 6.56
C ALA A 61 -1.42 10.23 7.74
N PRO A 62 -0.75 10.09 8.91
CA PRO A 62 -1.21 10.68 10.17
C PRO A 62 -1.06 12.21 10.26
N ASN A 63 -0.45 12.85 9.27
CA ASN A 63 -0.14 14.27 9.31
C ASN A 63 -0.89 15.02 8.21
N VAL A 64 -1.31 16.26 8.47
CA VAL A 64 -1.91 17.15 7.45
C VAL A 64 -1.02 17.27 6.21
N ASN A 65 0.30 17.25 6.40
CA ASN A 65 1.28 17.28 5.32
C ASN A 65 1.17 16.07 4.35
N SER A 66 0.68 14.92 4.82
CA SER A 66 0.47 13.73 3.98
C SER A 66 -0.62 13.96 2.93
N PHE A 67 -1.68 14.68 3.27
CA PHE A 67 -2.78 14.97 2.35
C PHE A 67 -2.40 15.96 1.25
N ARG A 68 -1.33 16.74 1.43
CA ARG A 68 -0.74 17.57 0.36
C ARG A 68 -0.06 16.73 -0.74
N ARG A 69 0.16 15.44 -0.50
CA ARG A 69 0.71 14.49 -1.48
C ARG A 69 -0.40 13.75 -2.24
N PHE A 70 -1.57 13.51 -1.65
CA PHE A 70 -2.70 12.83 -2.30
C PHE A 70 -3.49 13.79 -3.21
N LEU A 71 -2.87 14.18 -4.32
CA LEU A 71 -3.48 15.06 -5.32
C LEU A 71 -3.54 14.36 -6.69
N PRO A 72 -4.59 14.60 -7.49
CA PRO A 72 -4.62 14.18 -8.89
C PRO A 72 -3.37 14.65 -9.64
N ASP A 73 -2.96 13.87 -10.64
CA ASP A 73 -1.86 14.20 -11.55
C ASP A 73 -0.48 14.41 -10.87
N THR A 74 -0.32 13.88 -9.65
CA THR A 74 0.98 13.78 -8.97
C THR A 74 1.42 12.33 -8.89
N SER A 75 2.73 12.08 -8.88
CA SER A 75 3.28 10.75 -8.56
C SER A 75 3.08 10.44 -7.07
N ALA A 76 1.84 10.14 -6.71
CA ALA A 76 1.39 9.74 -5.39
C ALA A 76 1.22 8.22 -5.30
#